data_AF-A0A5B7CK03-F1
#
_entry.id   AF-A0A5B7CK03-F1
#
_cell.length_a   1.000
_cell.length_b   1.000
_cell.length_c   1.000
_cell.angle_alpha   90.00
_cell.angle_beta   90.00
_cell.angle_gamma   90.00
#
_symmetry.space_group_name_H-M   'P 1'
#
loop_
_entity.id
_entity.type
_entity.pdbx_description
1 polymer ?
#
loop_
_entity_poly.entity_id
_entity_poly.type
_entity_poly.pdbx_seq_one_letter_code
_entity_poly.pdbx_strand_id
1 'polypeptide(L)'
;MAEDTLEELFRGMSSQLAEREDVILCNDVRNKLFGPLEFSRRDLGALNIMRGRDSGLPDYNTVRKCFQLDPVTSWEEINPELYAAQPNLVNQVKDLYGGNLMNVDLYVGGMLETHEGPGPLFTAIIREQFTRLRDADRFWFENTDNMIFTEEEVEEIRNVKLWDIIVNASFVDPDEIQRNVFFHTEEDPCRQPKQLSAGDMDPCQYLQGYDYFQGSEVTYIYSCILLAAVPLVCAGAGYATVKFQNSRRRHFKTKQEENNNGRSVDKMMVKEWLHQNDQLPHF
;
A
#
# COMPACT_ATOMS: atom_id res chain seq x y z
N MET A 1 26.26 9.41 4.48
CA MET A 1 25.48 8.68 5.49
C MET A 1 26.19 8.95 6.79
N ALA A 2 25.56 9.67 7.72
CA ALA A 2 26.13 9.75 9.06
C ALA A 2 26.21 8.32 9.59
N GLU A 3 27.39 7.91 10.05
CA GLU A 3 27.60 6.61 10.71
C GLU A 3 27.13 6.72 12.16
N ASP A 4 25.85 7.08 12.36
CA ASP A 4 25.28 7.12 13.69
C ASP A 4 25.22 5.68 14.22
N THR A 5 25.74 5.46 15.42
CA THR A 5 25.71 4.12 16.01
C THR A 5 24.33 3.80 16.56
N LEU A 6 24.04 2.51 16.74
CA LEU A 6 22.78 2.08 17.35
C LEU A 6 22.61 2.66 18.76
N GLU A 7 23.71 2.78 19.49
CA GLU A 7 23.77 3.35 20.84
C GLU A 7 23.38 4.84 20.85
N GLU A 8 23.84 5.60 19.85
CA GLU A 8 23.45 7.00 19.69
C GLU A 8 21.96 7.14 19.41
N LEU A 9 21.39 6.24 18.60
CA LEU A 9 19.96 6.21 18.34
C LEU A 9 19.15 5.89 19.60
N PHE A 10 19.59 4.92 20.42
CA PHE A 10 18.91 4.60 21.68
C PHE A 10 18.96 5.75 22.68
N ARG A 11 20.10 6.42 22.83
CA ARG A 11 20.21 7.64 23.66
C ARG A 11 19.31 8.76 23.16
N GLY A 12 19.30 8.98 21.85
CA GLY A 12 18.45 9.98 21.20
C GLY A 12 16.97 9.72 21.44
N MET A 13 16.48 8.51 21.13
CA MET A 13 15.06 8.16 21.25
C MET A 13 14.56 8.09 22.69
N SER A 14 15.40 7.72 23.66
CA SER A 14 15.03 7.73 25.08
C SER A 14 14.94 9.14 25.64
N SER A 15 15.73 10.09 25.10
CA SER A 15 15.79 11.46 25.60
C SER A 15 14.87 12.44 24.86
N GLN A 16 14.55 12.14 23.60
CA GLN A 16 13.69 12.96 22.77
C GLN A 16 12.22 12.78 23.14
N LEU A 17 11.52 13.89 23.37
CA LEU A 17 10.08 13.88 23.60
C LEU A 17 9.35 13.62 22.27
N ALA A 18 8.33 12.77 22.33
CA ALA A 18 7.45 12.53 21.20
C ALA A 18 6.65 13.79 20.83
N GLU A 19 6.02 13.76 19.64
CA GLU A 19 5.02 14.75 19.28
C GLU A 19 3.81 14.67 20.21
N ARG A 20 3.08 15.78 20.33
CA ARG A 20 1.85 15.81 21.12
C ARG A 20 0.82 14.83 20.56
N GLU A 21 0.11 14.15 21.46
CA GLU A 21 -1.05 13.35 21.15
C GLU A 21 -2.24 14.26 20.82
N ASP A 22 -2.32 14.76 19.59
CA ASP A 22 -3.44 15.57 19.14
C ASP A 22 -3.92 15.19 17.73
N VAL A 23 -4.82 16.00 17.18
CA VAL A 23 -5.42 15.78 15.85
C VAL A 23 -4.45 16.07 14.69
N ILE A 24 -3.25 16.56 14.97
CA ILE A 24 -2.28 16.99 13.96
C ILE A 24 -1.29 15.86 13.69
N LEU A 25 -1.22 15.45 12.43
CA LEU A 25 -0.20 14.52 11.96
C LEU A 25 1.00 15.29 11.37
N CYS A 26 2.21 14.91 11.74
CA CYS A 26 3.42 15.47 11.17
C CYS A 26 3.51 15.23 9.65
N ASN A 27 4.27 16.08 8.96
CA ASN A 27 4.37 16.08 7.50
C ASN A 27 4.92 14.75 6.95
N ASP A 28 5.87 14.16 7.67
CA ASP A 28 6.52 12.88 7.34
C ASP A 28 5.52 11.73 7.21
N VAL A 29 4.46 11.76 8.01
CA VAL A 29 3.42 10.73 8.03
C VAL A 29 2.21 11.13 7.19
N ARG A 30 1.82 12.41 7.20
CA ARG A 30 0.64 12.91 6.47
C ARG A 30 0.87 13.11 4.99
N ASN A 31 2.04 13.57 4.54
CA ASN A 31 2.24 13.88 3.12
C ASN A 31 3.40 13.09 2.50
N LYS A 32 4.30 12.55 3.33
CA LYS A 32 5.56 11.94 2.89
C LYS A 32 5.76 10.51 3.39
N LEU A 33 4.68 9.83 3.77
CA LEU A 33 4.77 8.41 4.13
C LEU A 33 5.28 7.64 2.91
N PHE A 34 6.09 6.60 3.12
CA PHE A 34 6.50 5.71 2.03
C PHE A 34 5.27 5.15 1.27
N GLY A 35 5.34 5.19 -0.05
CA GLY A 35 4.31 4.65 -0.94
C GLY A 35 4.80 3.43 -1.71
N PRO A 36 4.11 2.27 -1.63
CA PRO A 36 4.34 1.21 -2.59
C PRO A 36 3.70 1.57 -3.95
N LEU A 37 4.04 0.81 -4.99
CA LEU A 37 3.42 0.85 -6.31
C LEU A 37 3.69 2.16 -7.08
N GLU A 38 2.63 2.90 -7.46
CA GLU A 38 2.66 3.99 -8.45
C GLU A 38 3.30 5.27 -7.95
N PHE A 39 3.36 5.49 -6.63
CA PHE A 39 3.86 6.73 -6.05
C PHE A 39 4.84 6.46 -4.92
N SER A 40 5.96 7.20 -4.90
CA SER A 40 6.99 7.08 -3.87
C SER A 40 6.54 7.55 -2.49
N ARG A 41 5.47 8.36 -2.42
CA ARG A 41 4.94 8.96 -1.19
C ARG A 41 3.41 8.88 -1.10
N ARG A 42 2.86 8.81 0.11
CA ARG A 42 1.41 8.71 0.41
C ARG A 42 1.05 9.47 1.71
N ASP A 43 -0.25 9.54 1.97
CA ASP A 43 -0.83 10.10 3.20
C ASP A 43 -1.30 8.98 4.13
N LEU A 44 -0.67 8.82 5.31
CA LEU A 44 -1.06 7.77 6.25
C LEU A 44 -2.46 7.99 6.82
N GLY A 45 -2.87 9.23 7.08
CA GLY A 45 -4.19 9.54 7.59
C GLY A 45 -5.28 9.13 6.60
N ALA A 46 -5.11 9.49 5.33
CA ALA A 46 -6.01 9.06 4.26
C ALA A 46 -6.00 7.53 4.09
N LEU A 47 -4.83 6.88 4.19
CA LEU A 47 -4.72 5.43 4.14
C LEU A 47 -5.43 4.74 5.31
N ASN A 48 -5.34 5.28 6.52
CA ASN A 48 -6.02 4.72 7.69
C ASN A 48 -7.54 4.82 7.56
N ILE A 49 -8.05 5.94 7.05
CA ILE A 49 -9.49 6.10 6.75
C ILE A 49 -9.92 5.07 5.70
N MET A 50 -9.21 4.99 4.57
CA MET A 50 -9.55 4.06 3.49
C MET A 50 -9.42 2.61 3.91
N ARG A 51 -8.41 2.26 4.72
CA ARG A 51 -8.24 0.90 5.27
C ARG A 51 -9.38 0.53 6.21
N GLY A 52 -9.83 1.48 7.04
CA GLY A 52 -10.99 1.27 7.91
C GLY A 52 -12.25 0.97 7.09
N ARG A 53 -12.48 1.73 6.02
CA ARG A 53 -13.61 1.52 5.10
C ARG A 53 -13.52 0.19 4.35
N ASP A 54 -12.34 -0.16 3.84
CA ASP A 54 -12.08 -1.42 3.14
C ASP A 54 -12.31 -2.63 4.06
N SER A 55 -11.90 -2.51 5.33
CA SER A 55 -12.14 -3.53 6.36
C SER A 55 -13.60 -3.59 6.83
N GLY A 56 -14.45 -2.68 6.37
CA GLY A 56 -15.86 -2.59 6.79
C GLY A 56 -16.03 -2.20 8.26
N LEU A 57 -15.14 -1.37 8.81
CA LEU A 57 -15.30 -0.89 10.19
C LEU A 57 -16.60 -0.09 10.34
N PRO A 58 -17.36 -0.30 11.44
CA PRO A 58 -18.54 0.51 11.72
C PRO A 58 -18.20 1.98 12.00
N ASP A 59 -19.23 2.83 11.97
CA ASP A 59 -19.08 4.24 12.32
C ASP A 59 -18.70 4.42 13.80
N TYR A 60 -18.09 5.57 14.08
CA TYR A 60 -17.62 5.98 15.40
C TYR A 60 -18.66 5.73 16.50
N ASN A 61 -19.90 6.19 16.33
CA ASN A 61 -20.95 6.08 17.36
C ASN A 61 -21.44 4.64 17.56
N THR A 62 -21.49 3.84 16.50
CA THR A 62 -21.79 2.40 16.60
C THR A 62 -20.71 1.68 17.41
N VAL A 63 -19.43 1.96 17.16
CA VAL A 63 -18.32 1.33 17.91
C VAL A 63 -18.33 1.77 19.38
N ARG A 64 -18.61 3.05 19.68
CA ARG A 64 -18.79 3.51 21.07
C ARG A 64 -19.78 2.65 21.85
N LYS A 65 -20.95 2.39 21.26
CA LYS A 65 -21.98 1.55 21.88
C LYS A 65 -21.50 0.12 22.11
N CYS A 66 -20.74 -0.46 21.19
CA CYS A 66 -20.15 -1.80 21.37
C CYS A 66 -19.23 -1.87 22.59
N PHE A 67 -18.50 -0.80 22.87
CA PHE A 67 -17.64 -0.66 24.04
C PHE A 67 -18.35 -0.06 25.26
N GLN A 68 -19.69 -0.04 25.27
CA GLN A 68 -20.51 0.48 26.38
C GLN A 68 -20.23 1.95 26.73
N LEU A 69 -19.76 2.73 25.75
CA LEU A 69 -19.60 4.17 25.86
C LEU A 69 -20.86 4.87 25.36
N ASP A 70 -21.21 5.98 26.00
CA ASP A 70 -22.34 6.80 25.57
C ASP A 70 -22.08 7.36 24.16
N PRO A 71 -23.05 7.24 23.23
CA PRO A 71 -22.92 7.83 21.91
C PRO A 71 -22.89 9.36 22.03
N VAL A 72 -22.05 10.01 21.22
CA VAL A 72 -22.04 11.48 21.17
C VAL A 72 -23.24 11.96 20.36
N THR A 73 -23.86 13.04 20.84
CA THR A 73 -25.07 13.62 20.21
C THR A 73 -24.78 14.97 19.54
N SER A 74 -23.68 15.60 19.90
CA SER A 74 -23.19 16.85 19.32
C SER A 74 -21.70 16.74 18.95
N TRP A 75 -21.22 17.63 18.10
CA TRP A 75 -19.81 17.61 17.65
C TRP A 75 -18.88 18.13 18.74
N GLU A 76 -19.41 19.04 19.56
CA GLU A 76 -18.80 19.64 20.72
C GLU A 76 -18.51 18.61 21.82
N GLU A 77 -19.37 17.58 21.94
CA GLU A 77 -19.21 16.48 22.91
C GLU A 77 -18.04 15.55 22.60
N ILE A 78 -17.57 15.49 21.35
CA ILE A 78 -16.45 14.62 20.98
C ILE A 78 -15.18 15.03 21.75
N ASN A 79 -14.92 16.34 21.79
CA ASN A 79 -13.81 16.90 22.54
C ASN A 79 -14.11 18.38 22.86
N PRO A 80 -14.65 18.66 24.07
CA PRO A 80 -15.05 20.01 24.46
C PRO A 80 -13.89 21.02 24.46
N GLU A 81 -12.69 20.56 24.82
CA GLU A 81 -11.50 21.41 24.86
C GLU A 81 -11.02 21.78 23.45
N LEU A 82 -10.96 20.79 22.55
CA LEU A 82 -10.65 21.03 21.14
C LEU A 82 -11.68 21.94 20.49
N TYR A 83 -12.97 21.77 20.80
CA TYR A 83 -14.01 22.64 20.29
C TYR A 83 -13.87 24.07 20.80
N ALA A 84 -13.54 24.26 22.07
CA ALA A 84 -13.31 25.58 22.66
C ALA A 84 -12.06 26.26 22.06
N ALA A 85 -10.98 25.51 21.83
CA ALA A 85 -9.74 26.03 21.30
C ALA A 85 -9.76 26.26 19.77
N GLN A 86 -10.40 25.36 19.02
CA GLN A 86 -10.38 25.29 17.56
C GLN A 86 -11.77 24.96 16.97
N PRO A 87 -12.79 25.81 17.17
CA PRO A 87 -14.16 25.54 16.71
C PRO A 87 -14.25 25.43 15.18
N ASN A 88 -13.41 26.18 14.45
CA ASN A 88 -13.37 26.14 12.99
C ASN A 88 -12.94 24.76 12.46
N LEU A 89 -12.01 24.07 13.13
CA LEU A 89 -11.56 22.73 12.73
C LEU A 89 -12.71 21.73 12.88
N VAL A 90 -13.37 21.73 14.03
CA VAL A 90 -14.51 20.83 14.29
C VAL A 90 -15.66 21.09 13.30
N ASN A 91 -15.94 22.36 12.99
CA ASN A 91 -16.95 22.72 12.00
C ASN A 91 -16.57 22.26 10.58
N GLN A 92 -15.31 22.33 10.18
CA GLN A 92 -14.86 21.79 8.89
C GLN A 92 -15.06 20.27 8.82
N VAL A 93 -14.73 19.55 9.89
CA VAL A 93 -14.96 18.09 9.94
C VAL A 93 -16.46 17.79 9.87
N LYS A 94 -17.27 18.54 10.61
CA LYS A 94 -18.74 18.44 10.55
C LYS A 94 -19.27 18.61 9.13
N ASP A 95 -18.80 19.61 8.40
CA ASP A 95 -19.21 19.87 7.02
C ASP A 95 -18.79 18.74 6.07
N LEU A 96 -17.59 18.18 6.26
CA LEU A 96 -17.11 17.03 5.48
C LEU A 96 -18.00 15.78 5.63
N TYR A 97 -18.61 15.59 6.80
CA TYR A 97 -19.57 14.51 7.05
C TYR A 97 -21.04 14.91 6.83
N GLY A 98 -21.30 16.09 6.23
CA GLY A 98 -22.66 16.58 5.97
C GLY A 98 -23.48 16.80 7.23
N GLY A 99 -22.82 17.07 8.36
CA GLY A 99 -23.44 17.23 9.68
C GLY A 99 -23.90 15.92 10.34
N ASN A 100 -23.69 14.76 9.71
CA ASN A 100 -24.17 13.48 10.23
C ASN A 100 -23.12 12.75 11.08
N LEU A 101 -23.30 12.76 12.40
CA LEU A 101 -22.42 12.04 13.34
C LEU A 101 -22.40 10.52 13.15
N MET A 102 -23.44 9.94 12.55
CA MET A 102 -23.52 8.50 12.30
C MET A 102 -22.69 8.05 11.08
N ASN A 103 -22.05 8.99 10.37
CA ASN A 103 -21.18 8.69 9.23
C ASN A 103 -19.69 8.89 9.55
N VAL A 104 -19.35 9.30 10.77
CA VAL A 104 -17.96 9.58 11.15
C VAL A 104 -17.16 8.28 11.16
N ASP A 105 -16.08 8.24 10.40
CA ASP A 105 -15.18 7.08 10.37
C ASP A 105 -14.56 6.88 11.77
N LEU A 106 -14.45 5.62 12.23
CA LEU A 106 -13.89 5.29 13.54
C LEU A 106 -12.53 5.95 13.79
N TYR A 107 -11.64 5.92 12.79
CA TYR A 107 -10.31 6.51 12.90
C TYR A 107 -10.38 8.02 13.17
N VAL A 108 -11.23 8.74 12.46
CA VAL A 108 -11.39 10.20 12.61
C VAL A 108 -12.02 10.53 13.95
N GLY A 109 -13.07 9.81 14.34
CA GLY A 109 -13.72 10.00 15.64
C GLY A 109 -12.76 9.79 16.81
N GLY A 110 -12.00 8.68 16.80
CA GLY A 110 -11.03 8.41 17.87
C GLY A 110 -9.86 9.38 17.90
N MET A 111 -9.39 9.88 16.76
CA MET A 111 -8.39 10.96 16.72
C MET A 111 -8.93 12.26 17.33
N LEU A 112 -10.19 12.62 17.05
CA LEU A 112 -10.81 13.83 17.62
C LEU A 112 -10.96 13.78 19.14
N GLU A 113 -11.16 12.60 19.72
CA GLU A 113 -11.24 12.42 21.17
C GLU A 113 -9.90 12.58 21.92
N THR A 114 -8.79 12.66 21.19
CA THR A 114 -7.44 12.66 21.79
C THR A 114 -7.21 13.89 22.67
N HIS A 115 -6.57 13.66 23.81
CA HIS A 115 -6.10 14.67 24.75
C HIS A 115 -4.66 14.29 25.16
N GLU A 116 -4.24 14.42 26.41
CA GLU A 116 -3.01 13.85 26.99
C GLU A 116 -3.01 12.30 26.95
N GLY A 117 -3.04 11.73 25.74
CA GLY A 117 -3.19 10.31 25.44
C GLY A 117 -4.42 9.98 24.58
N PRO A 118 -4.62 8.70 24.25
CA PRO A 118 -5.74 8.26 23.43
C PRO A 118 -7.09 8.59 24.08
N GLY A 119 -8.04 9.03 23.26
CA GLY A 119 -9.41 9.29 23.72
C GLY A 119 -10.11 8.07 24.32
N PRO A 120 -11.28 8.25 24.97
CA PRO A 120 -11.99 7.17 25.67
C PRO A 120 -12.24 5.94 24.81
N LEU A 121 -12.61 6.11 23.53
CA LEU A 121 -12.89 4.99 22.63
C LEU A 121 -11.63 4.20 22.29
N PHE A 122 -10.55 4.87 21.88
CA PHE A 122 -9.29 4.19 21.56
C PHE A 122 -8.65 3.56 22.79
N THR A 123 -8.74 4.20 23.95
CA THR A 123 -8.31 3.61 25.23
C THR A 123 -9.09 2.33 25.54
N ALA A 124 -10.42 2.33 25.35
CA ALA A 124 -11.25 1.14 25.57
C ALA A 124 -10.90 0.01 24.59
N ILE A 125 -10.76 0.32 23.29
CA ILE A 125 -10.39 -0.65 22.25
C ILE A 125 -9.03 -1.28 22.55
N ILE A 126 -8.01 -0.45 22.80
CA ILE A 126 -6.64 -0.91 23.06
C ILE A 126 -6.61 -1.77 24.33
N ARG A 127 -7.22 -1.29 25.43
CA ARG A 127 -7.25 -2.02 26.69
C ARG A 127 -7.95 -3.37 26.56
N GLU A 128 -9.12 -3.42 25.91
CA GLU A 128 -9.86 -4.67 25.71
C GLU A 128 -9.04 -5.66 24.88
N GLN A 129 -8.44 -5.18 23.78
CA GLN A 129 -7.63 -6.02 22.90
C GLN A 129 -6.40 -6.59 23.62
N PHE A 130 -5.65 -5.77 24.36
CA PHE A 130 -4.49 -6.24 25.13
C PHE A 130 -4.89 -7.18 26.29
N THR A 131 -6.03 -6.92 26.94
CA THR A 131 -6.58 -7.82 27.97
C THR A 131 -6.88 -9.19 27.38
N ARG A 132 -7.55 -9.24 26.22
CA ARG A 132 -7.83 -10.51 25.53
C ARG A 132 -6.59 -11.22 25.04
N LEU A 133 -5.59 -10.49 24.53
CA LEU A 133 -4.32 -11.08 24.11
C LEU A 133 -3.64 -11.76 25.30
N ARG A 134 -3.55 -11.06 26.44
CA ARG A 134 -2.97 -11.61 27.67
C ARG A 134 -3.73 -12.83 28.17
N ASP A 135 -5.04 -12.68 28.38
CA ASP A 135 -5.86 -13.68 29.09
C ASP A 135 -6.11 -14.94 28.22
N ALA A 136 -6.09 -14.81 26.90
CA ALA A 136 -6.34 -15.93 25.97
C ALA A 136 -5.07 -16.63 25.47
N ASP A 137 -3.88 -16.09 25.75
CA ASP A 137 -2.63 -16.71 25.32
C ASP A 137 -2.18 -17.79 26.30
N ARG A 138 -2.26 -19.05 25.86
CA ARG A 138 -1.76 -20.20 26.64
C ARG A 138 -0.28 -20.07 26.96
N PHE A 139 0.50 -19.40 26.13
CA PHE A 139 1.94 -19.17 26.30
C PHE A 139 2.26 -17.85 27.00
N TRP A 140 1.27 -17.14 27.54
CA TRP A 140 1.52 -15.99 28.39
C TRP A 140 2.47 -16.34 29.54
N PHE A 141 3.51 -15.54 29.76
CA PHE A 141 4.59 -15.91 30.66
C PHE A 141 4.14 -16.04 32.12
N GLU A 142 3.09 -15.33 32.54
CA GLU A 142 2.53 -15.42 33.89
C GLU A 142 1.56 -16.62 34.07
N ASN A 143 1.25 -17.35 32.99
CA ASN A 143 0.39 -18.52 33.07
C ASN A 143 1.17 -19.73 33.58
N THR A 144 1.14 -19.97 34.89
CA THR A 144 1.86 -21.08 35.53
C THR A 144 1.37 -22.47 35.11
N ASP A 145 0.15 -22.60 34.59
CA ASP A 145 -0.41 -23.89 34.16
C ASP A 145 0.31 -24.48 32.94
N ASN A 146 1.01 -23.65 32.15
CA ASN A 146 1.78 -24.11 31.01
C ASN A 146 3.16 -24.70 31.39
N MET A 147 3.59 -24.54 32.65
CA MET A 147 4.86 -25.04 33.21
C MET A 147 6.11 -24.59 32.44
N ILE A 148 6.06 -23.45 31.74
CA ILE A 148 7.21 -22.89 31.01
C ILE A 148 8.18 -22.21 31.97
N PHE A 149 7.65 -21.46 32.93
CA PHE A 149 8.41 -20.74 33.95
C PHE A 149 7.90 -21.11 35.34
N THR A 150 8.80 -21.11 36.32
CA THR A 150 8.48 -21.17 37.75
C THR A 150 7.95 -19.83 38.26
N GLU A 151 7.30 -19.81 39.42
CA GLU A 151 6.82 -18.57 40.05
C GLU A 151 7.96 -17.57 40.31
N GLU A 152 9.15 -18.07 40.66
CA GLU A 152 10.35 -17.25 40.86
C GLU A 152 10.82 -16.61 39.54
N GLU A 153 10.89 -17.38 38.45
CA GLU A 153 11.26 -16.86 37.13
C GLU A 153 10.22 -15.87 36.58
N VAL A 154 8.93 -16.06 36.85
CA VAL A 154 7.88 -15.09 36.47
C VAL A 154 8.11 -13.75 37.16
N GLU A 155 8.46 -13.76 38.45
CA GLU A 155 8.77 -12.55 39.19
C GLU A 155 10.06 -11.89 38.69
N GLU A 156 11.07 -12.68 38.30
CA GLU A 156 12.26 -12.15 37.64
C GLU A 156 11.91 -11.44 36.32
N ILE A 157 11.08 -12.06 35.47
CA ILE A 157 10.66 -11.49 34.18
C ILE A 157 9.86 -10.19 34.40
N ARG A 158 8.97 -10.14 35.39
CA ARG A 158 8.20 -8.92 35.73
C ARG A 158 9.08 -7.73 36.07
N ASN A 159 10.25 -7.98 36.65
CA ASN A 159 11.18 -6.94 37.05
C ASN A 159 12.06 -6.44 35.89
N VAL A 160 12.09 -7.14 34.75
CA VAL A 160 12.81 -6.72 33.55
C VAL A 160 12.11 -5.54 32.89
N LYS A 161 12.83 -4.44 32.70
CA LYS A 161 12.39 -3.25 31.97
C LYS A 161 13.06 -3.16 30.61
N LEU A 162 12.49 -2.35 29.71
CA LEU A 162 13.13 -2.06 28.42
C LEU A 162 14.52 -1.44 28.60
N TRP A 163 14.74 -0.68 29.68
CA TRP A 163 16.06 -0.19 30.07
C TRP A 163 17.06 -1.33 30.28
N ASP A 164 16.69 -2.39 31.00
CA ASP A 164 17.59 -3.52 31.28
C ASP A 164 17.95 -4.24 29.96
N ILE A 165 17.01 -4.29 29.01
CA ILE A 165 17.26 -4.85 27.67
C ILE A 165 18.26 -3.99 26.89
N ILE A 166 18.07 -2.66 26.85
CA ILE A 166 18.94 -1.76 26.08
C ILE A 166 20.37 -1.79 26.62
N VAL A 167 20.54 -1.63 27.93
CA VAL A 167 21.87 -1.58 28.56
C VAL A 167 22.61 -2.91 28.45
N ASN A 168 21.91 -4.04 28.52
CA ASN A 168 22.55 -5.36 28.41
C ASN A 168 22.79 -5.81 26.96
N ALA A 169 21.98 -5.34 25.99
CA ALA A 169 22.06 -5.75 24.59
C ALA A 169 22.86 -4.78 23.71
N SER A 170 23.28 -3.63 24.24
CA SER A 170 24.06 -2.60 23.54
C SER A 170 25.20 -2.08 24.40
N PHE A 171 26.01 -1.16 23.87
CA PHE A 171 27.08 -0.49 24.62
C PHE A 171 26.66 0.86 25.22
N VAL A 172 25.36 1.04 25.50
CA VAL A 172 24.86 2.23 26.21
C VAL A 172 25.14 2.08 27.70
N ASP A 173 25.80 3.08 28.29
CA ASP A 173 26.11 3.04 29.72
C ASP A 173 24.82 3.21 30.56
N PRO A 174 24.69 2.51 31.71
CA PRO A 174 23.49 2.55 32.55
C PRO A 174 23.03 3.95 32.96
N ASP A 175 23.99 4.87 33.16
CA ASP A 175 23.75 6.23 33.64
C ASP A 175 23.43 7.23 32.51
N GLU A 176 23.50 6.81 31.25
CA GLU A 176 23.24 7.67 30.08
C GLU A 176 21.75 7.79 29.74
N ILE A 177 20.92 6.86 30.21
CA ILE A 177 19.48 6.78 29.91
C ILE A 177 18.66 6.53 31.18
N GLN A 178 17.44 7.06 31.22
CA GLN A 178 16.56 6.94 32.37
C GLN A 178 15.98 5.53 32.56
N ARG A 179 15.70 5.16 33.81
CA ARG A 179 15.24 3.79 34.14
C ARG A 179 13.88 3.43 33.52
N ASN A 180 13.02 4.42 33.29
CA ASN A 180 11.76 4.26 32.55
C ASN A 180 11.87 4.95 31.19
N VAL A 181 12.48 4.28 30.21
CA VAL A 181 12.79 4.85 28.88
C VAL A 181 11.58 5.29 28.04
N PHE A 182 10.35 4.99 28.47
CA PHE A 182 9.13 5.43 27.76
C PHE A 182 8.76 6.88 28.03
N PHE A 183 9.21 7.44 29.16
CA PHE A 183 8.91 8.80 29.57
C PHE A 183 10.18 9.50 29.99
N HIS A 184 10.26 10.79 29.75
CA HIS A 184 11.39 11.61 30.14
C HIS A 184 10.89 12.74 31.03
N THR A 185 11.52 12.89 32.19
CA THR A 185 11.18 13.84 33.24
C THR A 185 12.34 14.81 33.45
N GLU A 186 12.12 15.83 34.27
CA GLU A 186 13.18 16.81 34.57
C GLU A 186 14.38 16.19 35.33
N GLU A 187 14.19 15.10 36.06
CA GLU A 187 15.26 14.48 36.85
C GLU A 187 16.15 13.54 36.03
N ASP A 188 15.77 13.26 34.77
CA ASP A 188 16.42 12.28 33.92
C ASP A 188 17.69 12.82 33.23
N PRO A 189 18.66 11.94 32.89
CA PRO A 189 19.89 12.33 32.22
C PRO A 189 19.63 12.78 30.77
N CYS A 190 20.54 13.58 30.22
CA CYS A 190 20.61 13.85 28.78
C CYS A 190 19.36 14.50 28.15
N ARG A 191 18.81 15.56 28.75
CA ARG A 191 17.64 16.27 28.20
C ARG A 191 17.83 16.69 26.73
N GLN A 192 16.75 16.55 25.93
CA GLN A 192 16.77 17.01 24.55
C GLN A 192 17.09 18.52 24.45
N PRO A 193 17.91 18.96 23.47
CA PRO A 193 18.28 20.37 23.34
C PRO A 193 17.09 21.30 23.05
N LYS A 194 16.12 20.82 22.28
CA LYS A 194 14.87 21.50 21.91
C LYS A 194 13.87 20.48 21.38
N GLN A 195 12.58 20.86 21.34
CA GLN A 195 11.59 20.11 20.57
C GLN A 195 11.91 20.26 19.08
N LEU A 196 12.07 19.14 18.37
CA LEU A 196 12.33 19.15 16.94
C LEU A 196 11.11 19.62 16.17
N SER A 197 11.36 20.34 15.07
CA SER A 197 10.34 20.77 14.12
C SER A 197 10.77 20.45 12.70
N ALA A 198 9.83 20.45 11.75
CA ALA A 198 10.13 20.19 10.34
C ALA A 198 11.15 21.18 9.74
N GLY A 199 11.34 22.37 10.33
CA GLY A 199 12.33 23.35 9.89
C GLY A 199 13.77 23.03 10.32
N ASP A 200 13.94 22.09 11.26
CA ASP A 200 15.24 21.68 11.78
C ASP A 200 15.86 20.51 11.00
N MET A 201 15.08 19.91 10.11
CA MET A 201 15.43 18.70 9.37
C MET A 201 15.65 19.00 7.89
N ASP A 202 16.39 18.13 7.21
CA ASP A 202 16.54 18.20 5.77
C ASP A 202 15.17 18.07 5.06
N PRO A 203 14.93 18.81 3.96
CA PRO A 203 13.68 18.71 3.24
C PRO A 203 13.39 17.28 2.76
N CYS A 204 12.19 16.78 3.05
CA CYS A 204 11.75 15.47 2.57
C CYS A 204 11.78 15.42 1.03
N GLN A 205 12.09 14.25 0.48
CA GLN A 205 12.03 14.05 -0.98
C GLN A 205 10.62 14.30 -1.54
N TYR A 206 10.57 14.75 -2.78
CA TYR A 206 9.33 15.05 -3.48
C TYR A 206 8.59 13.77 -3.93
N LEU A 207 7.29 13.91 -4.19
CA LEU A 207 6.46 12.85 -4.72
C LEU A 207 6.93 12.49 -6.13
N GLN A 208 7.29 11.23 -6.34
CA GLN A 208 7.68 10.68 -7.64
C GLN A 208 6.67 9.61 -8.06
N GLY A 209 6.27 9.64 -9.32
CA GLY A 209 5.49 8.57 -9.94
C GLY A 209 6.44 7.51 -10.50
N TYR A 210 6.07 6.23 -10.39
CA TYR A 210 6.77 5.13 -11.03
C TYR A 210 6.10 4.80 -12.36
N ASP A 211 6.81 5.03 -13.46
CA ASP A 211 6.39 4.58 -14.79
C ASP A 211 7.08 3.25 -15.11
N TYR A 212 6.35 2.15 -14.96
CA TYR A 212 6.85 0.81 -15.23
C TYR A 212 7.12 0.54 -16.71
N PHE A 213 6.56 1.37 -17.60
CA PHE A 213 6.69 1.19 -19.04
C PHE A 213 7.73 2.12 -19.66
N GLN A 214 8.35 2.99 -18.85
CA GLN A 214 9.37 3.92 -19.27
C GLN A 214 10.55 3.18 -19.94
N GLY A 215 10.86 3.55 -21.18
CA GLY A 215 11.94 2.93 -21.97
C GLY A 215 11.55 1.63 -22.69
N SER A 216 10.34 1.10 -22.48
CA SER A 216 9.81 -0.09 -23.18
C SER A 216 8.82 0.25 -24.30
N GLU A 217 8.51 1.53 -24.51
CA GLU A 217 7.44 1.97 -25.40
C GLU A 217 7.76 1.64 -26.84
N VAL A 218 8.98 1.97 -27.28
CA VAL A 218 9.43 1.78 -28.66
C VAL A 218 9.53 0.30 -29.02
N THR A 219 10.12 -0.51 -28.13
CA THR A 219 10.26 -1.96 -28.34
C THR A 219 8.91 -2.66 -28.40
N TYR A 220 7.96 -2.24 -27.55
CA TYR A 220 6.60 -2.76 -27.57
C TYR A 220 5.87 -2.40 -28.88
N ILE A 221 5.96 -1.15 -29.34
CA ILE A 221 5.36 -0.71 -30.61
C ILE A 221 5.89 -1.55 -31.79
N TYR A 222 7.21 -1.72 -31.90
CA TYR A 222 7.80 -2.53 -32.96
C TYR A 222 7.39 -3.99 -32.87
N SER A 223 7.26 -4.53 -31.65
CA SER A 223 6.77 -5.90 -31.44
C SER A 223 5.34 -6.06 -31.97
N CYS A 224 4.46 -5.11 -31.70
CA CYS A 224 3.09 -5.09 -32.24
C CYS A 224 3.07 -4.98 -33.77
N ILE A 225 3.89 -4.11 -34.36
CA ILE A 225 3.99 -3.95 -35.82
C ILE A 225 4.47 -5.26 -36.47
N LEU A 226 5.47 -5.91 -35.89
CA LEU A 226 5.99 -7.18 -36.38
C LEU A 226 4.92 -8.28 -36.34
N LEU A 227 4.21 -8.39 -35.22
CA LEU A 227 3.10 -9.35 -35.09
C LEU A 227 1.98 -9.09 -36.11
N ALA A 228 1.65 -7.83 -36.39
CA ALA A 228 0.68 -7.47 -37.43
C ALA A 228 1.17 -7.75 -38.86
N ALA A 229 2.49 -7.71 -39.10
CA ALA A 229 3.06 -8.02 -40.40
C ALA A 229 3.08 -9.52 -40.72
N VAL A 230 3.19 -10.40 -39.72
CA VAL A 230 3.20 -11.87 -39.92
C VAL A 230 2.04 -12.37 -40.78
N PRO A 231 0.75 -12.08 -40.49
CA PRO A 231 -0.36 -12.57 -41.33
C PRO A 231 -0.31 -12.01 -42.75
N LEU A 232 0.15 -10.77 -42.94
CA LEU A 232 0.30 -10.16 -44.28
C LEU A 232 1.39 -10.86 -45.09
N VAL A 233 2.53 -11.17 -44.46
CA VAL A 233 3.62 -11.92 -45.08
C VAL A 233 3.18 -13.34 -45.41
N CYS A 234 2.48 -14.02 -44.50
CA CYS A 234 1.93 -15.36 -44.73
C CYS A 234 0.91 -15.37 -45.88
N ALA A 235 0.00 -14.39 -45.93
CA ALA A 235 -0.97 -14.26 -47.02
C ALA A 235 -0.26 -13.98 -48.36
N GLY A 236 0.75 -13.11 -48.36
CA GLY A 236 1.58 -12.82 -49.53
C GLY A 236 2.33 -14.05 -50.04
N ALA A 237 2.98 -14.80 -49.15
CA ALA A 237 3.67 -16.05 -49.48
C ALA A 237 2.69 -17.14 -49.98
N GLY A 238 1.53 -17.27 -49.33
CA GLY A 238 0.45 -18.16 -49.76
C GLY A 238 -0.04 -17.83 -51.17
N TYR A 239 -0.29 -16.55 -51.45
CA TYR A 239 -0.68 -16.11 -52.79
C TYR A 239 0.43 -16.36 -53.83
N ALA A 240 1.69 -16.07 -53.49
CA ALA A 240 2.83 -16.29 -54.38
C ALA A 240 3.01 -17.78 -54.73
N THR A 241 2.91 -18.68 -53.76
CA THR A 241 2.99 -20.13 -53.98
C THR A 241 1.86 -20.64 -54.86
N VAL A 242 0.61 -20.20 -54.64
CA VAL A 242 -0.54 -20.53 -55.51
C VAL A 242 -0.30 -20.05 -56.94
N LYS A 243 0.17 -18.81 -57.11
CA LYS A 243 0.47 -18.25 -58.44
C LYS A 243 1.58 -19.03 -59.15
N PHE A 244 2.64 -19.40 -58.43
CA PHE A 244 3.75 -20.16 -58.97
C PHE A 244 3.35 -21.59 -59.35
N GLN A 245 2.61 -22.30 -58.49
CA GLN A 245 2.09 -23.63 -58.80
C GLN A 245 1.16 -23.62 -60.01
N ASN A 246 0.27 -22.63 -60.12
CA ASN A 246 -0.61 -22.48 -61.27
C ASN A 246 0.17 -22.20 -62.56
N SER A 247 1.22 -21.37 -62.51
CA SER A 247 2.12 -21.14 -63.65
C SER A 247 2.83 -22.44 -64.08
N ARG A 248 3.37 -23.19 -63.11
CA ARG A 248 4.03 -24.48 -63.36
C ARG A 248 3.08 -25.51 -63.95
N ARG A 249 1.88 -25.67 -63.38
CA ARG A 249 0.83 -26.58 -63.90
C ARG A 249 0.45 -26.24 -65.34
N ARG A 250 0.33 -24.96 -65.68
CA ARG A 250 0.09 -24.52 -67.06
C ARG A 250 1.21 -24.97 -67.99
N HIS A 251 2.45 -24.67 -67.62
CA HIS A 251 3.61 -25.04 -68.42
C HIS A 251 3.73 -26.57 -68.63
N PHE A 252 3.46 -27.38 -67.60
CA PHE A 252 3.43 -28.84 -67.72
C PHE A 252 2.28 -29.34 -68.61
N LYS A 253 1.07 -28.77 -68.49
CA LYS A 253 -0.05 -29.12 -69.38
C LYS A 253 0.27 -28.80 -70.85
N THR A 254 0.87 -27.64 -71.11
CA THR A 254 1.30 -27.26 -72.47
C THR A 254 2.29 -28.29 -73.03
N LYS A 255 3.33 -28.67 -72.28
CA LYS A 255 4.30 -29.70 -72.71
C LYS A 255 3.68 -31.10 -72.90
N GLN A 256 2.73 -31.49 -72.06
CA GLN A 256 2.06 -32.79 -72.16
C GLN A 256 1.13 -32.86 -73.40
N GLU A 257 0.44 -31.76 -73.71
CA GLU A 257 -0.39 -31.66 -74.91
C GLU A 257 0.46 -31.61 -76.20
N GLU A 258 1.61 -30.94 -76.18
CA GLU A 258 2.60 -30.96 -77.28
C GLU A 258 3.09 -32.38 -77.58
N ASN A 259 3.43 -33.15 -76.53
CA ASN A 259 3.89 -34.53 -76.67
C ASN A 259 2.78 -35.50 -77.13
N ASN A 260 1.53 -35.29 -76.74
CA ASN A 260 0.41 -36.19 -77.12
C ASN A 260 -0.13 -35.94 -78.54
N ASN A 261 -0.12 -34.71 -79.03
CA ASN A 261 -0.74 -34.36 -80.32
C ASN A 261 0.24 -34.28 -81.51
N GLY A 262 1.56 -34.31 -81.26
CA GLY A 262 2.59 -34.35 -82.30
C GLY A 262 2.62 -33.15 -83.27
N ARG A 263 1.88 -32.07 -82.98
CA ARG A 263 1.82 -30.83 -83.76
C ARG A 263 1.83 -29.63 -82.82
N SER A 264 2.77 -28.71 -83.05
CA SER A 264 2.82 -27.40 -82.40
C SER A 264 1.75 -26.49 -83.00
N VAL A 265 0.75 -26.10 -82.21
CA VAL A 265 -0.31 -25.15 -82.62
C VAL A 265 -0.33 -24.02 -81.60
N ASP A 266 -0.38 -22.79 -82.08
CA ASP A 266 -0.34 -21.58 -81.25
C ASP A 266 -1.68 -21.41 -80.51
N LYS A 267 -1.75 -21.80 -79.24
CA LYS A 267 -2.97 -21.72 -78.41
C LYS A 267 -2.92 -20.50 -77.49
N MET A 268 -3.94 -19.64 -77.56
CA MET A 268 -4.11 -18.54 -76.61
C MET A 268 -4.87 -19.00 -75.36
N MET A 269 -4.22 -18.94 -74.19
CA MET A 269 -4.90 -19.21 -72.92
C MET A 269 -5.68 -17.97 -72.44
N VAL A 270 -7.01 -18.10 -72.35
CA VAL A 270 -7.91 -17.07 -71.84
C VAL A 270 -8.36 -17.43 -70.42
N LYS A 271 -8.55 -16.44 -69.55
CA LYS A 271 -9.19 -16.62 -68.23
C LYS A 271 -10.61 -16.11 -68.31
N GLU A 272 -11.57 -16.95 -67.96
CA GLU A 272 -12.94 -16.53 -67.70
C GLU A 272 -13.10 -16.28 -66.20
N TRP A 273 -13.65 -15.12 -65.84
CA TRP A 273 -13.97 -14.81 -64.45
C TRP A 273 -15.40 -15.31 -64.20
N LEU A 274 -15.51 -16.42 -63.47
CA LEU A 274 -16.79 -16.92 -62.97
C LEU A 274 -17.15 -16.16 -61.69
N HIS A 275 -18.44 -15.87 -61.48
CA HIS A 275 -18.86 -15.03 -60.36
C HIS A 275 -18.46 -15.66 -59.04
N GLN A 276 -18.21 -14.83 -58.02
CA GLN A 276 -17.61 -15.22 -56.74
C GLN A 276 -18.35 -16.34 -55.96
N ASN A 277 -19.59 -16.67 -56.34
CA ASN A 277 -20.43 -17.71 -55.75
C ASN A 277 -20.54 -19.01 -56.57
N ASP A 278 -19.87 -19.15 -57.72
CA ASP A 278 -20.01 -20.32 -58.62
C ASP A 278 -19.32 -21.62 -58.12
N GLN A 279 -18.88 -21.68 -56.86
CA GLN A 279 -18.23 -22.87 -56.28
C GLN A 279 -18.93 -23.44 -55.02
N LEU A 280 -20.24 -23.26 -54.88
CA LEU A 280 -21.01 -24.10 -53.95
C LEU A 280 -21.53 -25.31 -54.72
N PRO A 281 -21.17 -26.56 -54.35
CA PRO A 281 -21.76 -27.73 -54.98
C PRO A 281 -23.25 -27.76 -54.64
N HIS A 282 -24.10 -27.71 -55.66
CA HIS A 282 -25.50 -28.11 -55.51
C HIS A 282 -25.53 -29.60 -55.18
N PHE A 283 -25.81 -29.91 -53.91
CA PHE A 283 -26.39 -31.17 -53.46
C PHE A 283 -27.81 -30.90 -52.98
#